data_AF-A0A1Z4MUJ4-F1
#
_entry.id   AF-A0A1Z4MUJ4-F1
#
_cell.length_a   1.000
_cell.length_b   1.000
_cell.length_c   1.000
_cell.angle_alpha   90.00
_cell.angle_beta   90.00
_cell.angle_gamma   90.00
#
_symmetry.space_group_name_H-M   'P 1'
#
loop_
_entity.id
_entity.type
_entity.pdbx_description
1 polymer ?
#
loop_
_entity_poly.entity_id
_entity_poly.type
_entity_poly.pdbx_seq_one_letter_code
_entity_poly.pdbx_strand_id
1 'polypeptide(L)'
;MNLINKTEKTFALTTPLYYVNDVPHVGSAYTTMAADVIARFQRLLGNQVLLITGTDEHGQKIQRSAANLGKEPQEFCDEISQSFFSLWQLLNIKYDRFIRTTDTRHEAIVKEFFDRVWQAGDIYQGQQKGWYCVSCEEFKEERELLEGNRCPIHTNKEVEWRDEQNYFFRLSKYQTQLQELYASQPDFIQPASRRNEVLNFVNQGLQDFSISRVNLDWGFPVPVDPKHTLYVWFDALLGYVTALLDPDAEPTLANALAKWWPMNLHLIGKDILRFHAVYWPAMLMSAGVSLPQQVFGHGFLTKDGQKMGKSLGNTLNPIELVERYGSDAVRYYFLKEIEFGKDGDFNEVRFINVLNADLANDLGNLLNRTLNMVKKYCGGNVPSIAHETIPADNPLKAIGLSLGEKVKNAYEMLAFNQACTEILLLAQACNKFIDEQAPWTLYKQGQQQQLAQVLYAVLESVRLAAYLLSPVIPNISSDIYQQLGFGINFNDQLEVANAAPFSVHATWGVLSDKQQLGTPQPIFKRIELPKNN
;
A
#
# COMPACT_ATOMS: atom_id res chain seq x y z
N MET A 1 -35.56 -4.54 20.15
CA MET A 1 -34.95 -3.62 19.17
C MET A 1 -33.49 -4.00 19.05
N ASN A 2 -33.14 -4.74 18.00
CA ASN A 2 -31.77 -5.21 17.77
C ASN A 2 -30.92 -4.03 17.30
N LEU A 3 -30.13 -3.47 18.21
CA LEU A 3 -28.95 -2.67 17.87
C LEU A 3 -27.89 -3.66 17.36
N ILE A 4 -27.98 -4.01 16.07
CA ILE A 4 -26.80 -4.52 15.36
C ILE A 4 -25.86 -3.32 15.26
N ASN A 5 -24.72 -3.42 15.95
CA ASN A 5 -23.66 -2.43 16.05
C ASN A 5 -23.16 -2.07 14.64
N LYS A 6 -23.42 -0.85 14.16
CA LYS A 6 -23.11 -0.41 12.78
C LYS A 6 -21.61 -0.27 12.48
N THR A 7 -20.72 -0.40 13.47
CA THR A 7 -19.28 -0.08 13.40
C THR A 7 -18.33 -1.27 13.39
N GLU A 8 -18.79 -2.52 13.59
CA GLU A 8 -17.89 -3.67 13.78
C GLU A 8 -17.22 -4.22 12.49
N LYS A 9 -17.41 -3.59 11.32
CA LYS A 9 -16.87 -4.09 10.03
C LYS A 9 -16.23 -3.03 9.13
N THR A 10 -15.87 -1.85 9.62
CA THR A 10 -15.19 -0.84 8.79
C THR A 10 -13.66 -0.93 8.94
N PHE A 11 -12.95 -0.85 7.81
CA PHE A 11 -11.50 -0.75 7.77
C PHE A 11 -11.08 0.41 6.85
N ALA A 12 -10.61 1.51 7.43
CA ALA A 12 -10.12 2.67 6.70
C ALA A 12 -8.58 2.71 6.73
N LEU A 13 -7.96 2.86 5.56
CA LEU A 13 -6.52 3.00 5.43
C LEU A 13 -6.13 4.06 4.40
N THR A 14 -4.93 4.61 4.54
CA THR A 14 -4.42 5.63 3.63
C THR A 14 -3.03 5.32 3.12
N THR A 15 -2.75 5.81 1.91
CA THR A 15 -1.38 6.12 1.48
C THR A 15 -1.00 7.53 1.96
N PRO A 16 0.25 7.99 1.75
CA PRO A 16 0.56 9.41 1.79
C PRO A 16 -0.26 10.14 0.72
N LEU A 17 -0.46 11.44 0.92
CA LEU A 17 -0.78 12.34 -0.18
C LEU A 17 0.53 12.71 -0.86
N TYR A 18 0.62 12.45 -2.16
CA TYR A 18 1.88 12.59 -2.90
C TYR A 18 2.06 14.02 -3.40
N TYR A 19 3.22 14.62 -3.14
CA TYR A 19 3.57 15.92 -3.68
C TYR A 19 3.54 15.91 -5.22
N VAL A 20 2.79 16.85 -5.81
CA VAL A 20 2.67 16.98 -7.28
C VAL A 20 3.78 17.83 -7.90
N ASN A 21 4.97 17.85 -7.29
CA ASN A 21 6.11 18.57 -7.86
C ASN A 21 6.76 17.83 -9.05
N ASP A 22 6.37 16.58 -9.30
CA ASP A 22 6.91 15.68 -10.33
C ASP A 22 5.93 14.52 -10.58
N VAL A 23 6.14 13.78 -11.67
CA VAL A 23 5.35 12.57 -12.00
C VAL A 23 5.57 11.45 -10.96
N PRO A 24 4.60 10.54 -10.77
CA PRO A 24 4.73 9.43 -9.83
C PRO A 24 5.94 8.53 -10.14
N HIS A 25 6.57 8.04 -9.08
CA HIS A 25 7.74 7.15 -9.17
C HIS A 25 7.48 5.80 -8.48
N VAL A 26 8.43 4.87 -8.59
CA VAL A 26 8.26 3.52 -8.02
C VAL A 26 8.04 3.53 -6.51
N GLY A 27 8.63 4.48 -5.77
CA GLY A 27 8.33 4.67 -4.34
C GLY A 27 6.84 4.92 -4.04
N SER A 28 6.19 5.87 -4.73
CA SER A 28 4.75 6.08 -4.59
C SER A 28 3.93 4.86 -5.02
N ALA A 29 4.38 4.16 -6.08
CA ALA A 29 3.75 2.93 -6.52
C ALA A 29 3.82 1.82 -5.48
N TYR A 30 4.97 1.66 -4.83
CA TYR A 30 5.18 0.63 -3.82
C TYR A 30 4.22 0.75 -2.64
N THR A 31 4.11 1.95 -2.08
CA THR A 31 3.18 2.23 -0.97
C THR A 31 1.74 1.96 -1.38
N THR A 32 1.33 2.40 -2.57
CA THR A 32 -0.06 2.27 -3.03
C THR A 32 -0.42 0.84 -3.40
N MET A 33 0.52 0.07 -3.98
CA MET A 33 0.34 -1.37 -4.20
C MET A 33 0.14 -2.11 -2.88
N ALA A 34 0.95 -1.83 -1.85
CA ALA A 34 0.79 -2.43 -0.53
C ALA A 34 -0.58 -2.08 0.10
N ALA A 35 -0.99 -0.81 -0.01
CA ALA A 35 -2.30 -0.35 0.46
C ALA A 35 -3.45 -1.08 -0.25
N ASP A 36 -3.37 -1.24 -1.56
CA ASP A 36 -4.36 -1.97 -2.36
C ASP A 36 -4.43 -3.45 -1.99
N VAL A 37 -3.30 -4.11 -1.73
CA VAL A 37 -3.27 -5.51 -1.25
C VAL A 37 -4.00 -5.64 0.09
N ILE A 38 -3.74 -4.76 1.05
CA ILE A 38 -4.43 -4.75 2.34
C ILE A 38 -5.92 -4.52 2.12
N ALA A 39 -6.28 -3.54 1.29
CA ALA A 39 -7.67 -3.21 1.02
C ALA A 39 -8.42 -4.39 0.38
N ARG A 40 -7.81 -5.06 -0.60
CA ARG A 40 -8.36 -6.28 -1.22
C ARG A 40 -8.53 -7.40 -0.20
N PHE A 41 -7.51 -7.64 0.62
CA PHE A 41 -7.56 -8.68 1.66
C PHE A 41 -8.65 -8.40 2.71
N GLN A 42 -8.76 -7.16 3.19
CA GLN A 42 -9.81 -6.76 4.15
C GLN A 42 -11.22 -6.93 3.55
N ARG A 43 -11.40 -6.65 2.25
CA ARG A 43 -12.65 -6.95 1.55
C ARG A 43 -12.92 -8.46 1.46
N LEU A 44 -11.90 -9.30 1.23
CA LEU A 44 -12.06 -10.77 1.27
C LEU A 44 -12.54 -11.26 2.65
N LEU A 45 -12.07 -10.64 3.73
CA LEU A 45 -12.55 -10.91 5.10
C LEU A 45 -13.99 -10.43 5.36
N GLY A 46 -14.61 -9.74 4.40
CA GLY A 46 -15.98 -9.24 4.50
C GLY A 46 -16.10 -7.90 5.22
N ASN A 47 -15.00 -7.15 5.36
CA ASN A 47 -15.03 -5.78 5.90
C ASN A 47 -15.47 -4.78 4.82
N GLN A 48 -16.19 -3.74 5.24
CA GLN A 48 -16.34 -2.53 4.45
C GLN A 48 -15.02 -1.77 4.50
N VAL A 49 -14.43 -1.50 3.34
CA VAL A 49 -13.10 -0.91 3.26
C VAL A 49 -13.17 0.49 2.66
N LEU A 50 -12.34 1.38 3.18
CA LEU A 50 -12.08 2.70 2.60
C LEU A 50 -10.57 2.91 2.44
N LEU A 51 -10.05 2.70 1.23
CA LEU A 51 -8.70 3.05 0.81
C LEU A 51 -8.67 4.47 0.25
N ILE A 52 -7.97 5.36 0.95
CA ILE A 52 -7.73 6.73 0.53
C ILE A 52 -6.31 6.86 -0.04
N THR A 53 -6.21 7.46 -1.21
CA THR A 53 -4.96 7.97 -1.77
C THR A 53 -5.17 9.41 -2.23
N GLY A 54 -4.14 10.08 -2.73
CA GLY A 54 -4.32 11.44 -3.20
C GLY A 54 -3.02 12.19 -3.43
N THR A 55 -3.18 13.49 -3.61
CA THR A 55 -2.11 14.43 -3.93
C THR A 55 -2.09 15.58 -2.94
N ASP A 56 -0.88 15.92 -2.52
CA ASP A 56 -0.57 17.13 -1.78
C ASP A 56 -0.12 18.19 -2.79
N GLU A 57 -0.92 19.26 -2.88
CA GLU A 57 -0.91 20.19 -3.97
C GLU A 57 -0.47 21.60 -3.59
N HIS A 58 -0.23 21.90 -2.31
CA HIS A 58 0.21 23.23 -1.88
C HIS A 58 1.71 23.30 -1.57
N GLY A 59 2.22 24.53 -1.41
CA GLY A 59 3.58 24.75 -0.94
C GLY A 59 4.53 25.36 -1.97
N GLN A 60 5.68 25.83 -1.47
CA GLN A 60 6.63 26.62 -2.24
C GLN A 60 7.27 25.82 -3.37
N LYS A 61 7.53 24.52 -3.15
CA LYS A 61 8.11 23.64 -4.16
C LYS A 61 7.22 23.53 -5.41
N ILE A 62 5.91 23.41 -5.22
CA ILE A 62 4.95 23.30 -6.33
C ILE A 62 4.85 24.62 -7.07
N GLN A 63 4.70 25.74 -6.34
CA GLN A 63 4.69 27.08 -6.95
C GLN A 63 5.93 27.35 -7.81
N ARG A 64 7.13 26.96 -7.31
CA ARG A 64 8.39 27.11 -8.07
C ARG A 64 8.45 26.16 -9.28
N SER A 65 8.01 24.91 -9.16
CA SER A 65 7.95 23.96 -10.29
C SER A 65 7.03 24.46 -11.40
N ALA A 66 5.84 24.96 -11.04
CA ALA A 66 4.89 25.53 -12.00
C ALA A 66 5.47 26.77 -12.70
N ALA A 67 6.05 27.70 -11.92
CA ALA A 67 6.67 28.91 -12.47
C ALA A 67 7.85 28.61 -13.41
N ASN A 68 8.69 27.62 -13.10
CA ASN A 68 9.80 27.20 -13.97
C ASN A 68 9.33 26.66 -15.33
N LEU A 69 8.09 26.17 -15.40
CA LEU A 69 7.45 25.68 -16.63
C LEU A 69 6.53 26.73 -17.26
N GLY A 70 6.44 27.93 -16.70
CA GLY A 70 5.56 29.00 -17.18
C GLY A 70 4.08 28.68 -17.03
N LYS A 71 3.69 27.88 -16.04
CA LYS A 71 2.31 27.45 -15.78
C LYS A 71 1.77 28.04 -14.47
N GLU A 72 0.45 28.21 -14.41
CA GLU A 72 -0.24 28.49 -13.14
C GLU A 72 -0.18 27.26 -12.23
N PRO A 73 -0.04 27.42 -10.90
CA PRO A 73 0.07 26.28 -9.98
C PRO A 73 -1.09 25.29 -10.07
N GLN A 74 -2.34 25.76 -10.17
CA GLN A 74 -3.51 24.88 -10.29
C GLN A 74 -3.44 24.00 -11.54
N GLU A 75 -3.12 24.59 -12.70
CA GLU A 75 -2.99 23.86 -13.97
C GLU A 75 -1.88 22.79 -13.89
N PHE A 76 -0.75 23.15 -13.29
CA PHE A 76 0.35 22.21 -13.06
C PHE A 76 -0.06 21.05 -12.12
N CYS A 77 -0.77 21.34 -11.03
CA CYS A 77 -1.29 20.33 -10.11
C CYS A 77 -2.30 19.39 -10.80
N ASP A 78 -3.20 19.93 -11.63
CA ASP A 78 -4.20 19.16 -12.38
C ASP A 78 -3.52 18.13 -13.32
N GLU A 79 -2.49 18.55 -14.06
CA GLU A 79 -1.74 17.69 -14.99
C GLU A 79 -0.96 16.58 -14.27
N ILE A 80 -0.22 16.93 -13.21
CA ILE A 80 0.58 15.95 -12.48
C ILE A 80 -0.31 14.96 -11.74
N SER A 81 -1.41 15.42 -11.14
CA SER A 81 -2.39 14.54 -10.49
C SER A 81 -2.96 13.51 -11.47
N GLN A 82 -3.26 13.91 -12.72
CA GLN A 82 -3.71 12.99 -13.76
C GLN A 82 -2.70 11.87 -14.05
N SER A 83 -1.40 12.12 -13.87
CA SER A 83 -0.37 11.08 -14.01
C SER A 83 -0.45 10.03 -12.89
N PHE A 84 -0.77 10.43 -11.65
CA PHE A 84 -1.04 9.49 -10.55
C PHE A 84 -2.27 8.61 -10.85
N PHE A 85 -3.38 9.23 -11.27
CA PHE A 85 -4.58 8.49 -11.69
C PHE A 85 -4.27 7.43 -12.76
N SER A 86 -3.51 7.83 -13.78
CA SER A 86 -3.16 6.96 -14.90
C SER A 86 -2.29 5.78 -14.44
N LEU A 87 -1.30 6.04 -13.57
CA LEU A 87 -0.45 4.97 -13.03
C LEU A 87 -1.25 4.00 -12.13
N TRP A 88 -2.19 4.49 -11.31
CA TRP A 88 -3.05 3.64 -10.49
C TRP A 88 -3.91 2.70 -11.33
N GLN A 89 -4.42 3.18 -12.46
CA GLN A 89 -5.15 2.33 -13.42
C GLN A 89 -4.23 1.26 -14.02
N LEU A 90 -3.04 1.63 -14.48
CA LEU A 90 -2.06 0.69 -15.04
C LEU A 90 -1.67 -0.40 -14.03
N LEU A 91 -1.44 -0.04 -12.77
CA LEU A 91 -1.10 -0.95 -11.67
C LEU A 91 -2.30 -1.74 -11.12
N ASN A 92 -3.50 -1.53 -11.67
CA ASN A 92 -4.74 -2.15 -11.22
C ASN A 92 -5.01 -1.94 -9.71
N ILE A 93 -4.74 -0.72 -9.25
CA ILE A 93 -5.03 -0.28 -7.88
C ILE A 93 -6.50 0.13 -7.79
N LYS A 94 -7.18 -0.35 -6.74
CA LYS A 94 -8.59 -0.07 -6.44
C LYS A 94 -8.70 0.73 -5.14
N TYR A 95 -8.46 2.03 -5.25
CA TYR A 95 -8.75 2.99 -4.18
C TYR A 95 -10.23 3.39 -4.22
N ASP A 96 -10.78 3.79 -3.07
CA ASP A 96 -12.18 4.22 -2.96
C ASP A 96 -12.33 5.74 -3.08
N ARG A 97 -11.33 6.49 -2.61
CA ARG A 97 -11.32 7.96 -2.67
C ARG A 97 -9.93 8.48 -3.01
N PHE A 98 -9.91 9.47 -3.90
CA PHE A 98 -8.72 10.22 -4.26
C PHE A 98 -8.91 11.67 -3.84
N ILE A 99 -8.15 12.12 -2.84
CA ILE A 99 -8.22 13.49 -2.36
C ILE A 99 -7.15 14.37 -3.01
N ARG A 100 -7.51 15.61 -3.31
CA ARG A 100 -6.60 16.67 -3.74
C ARG A 100 -6.68 17.79 -2.71
N THR A 101 -5.56 18.30 -2.21
CA THR A 101 -5.62 19.37 -1.19
C THR A 101 -6.12 20.70 -1.76
N THR A 102 -6.23 20.85 -3.09
CA THR A 102 -6.90 22.01 -3.72
C THR A 102 -8.44 21.93 -3.69
N ASP A 103 -9.05 20.85 -3.19
CA ASP A 103 -10.51 20.74 -3.09
C ASP A 103 -11.07 21.78 -2.10
N THR A 104 -12.07 22.56 -2.52
CA THR A 104 -12.78 23.53 -1.68
C THR A 104 -13.34 22.95 -0.38
N ARG A 105 -13.71 21.67 -0.35
CA ARG A 105 -14.19 20.98 0.85
C ARG A 105 -13.05 20.74 1.85
N HIS A 106 -11.82 20.59 1.36
CA HIS A 106 -10.64 20.48 2.20
C HIS A 106 -10.38 21.78 2.95
N GLU A 107 -10.48 22.92 2.27
CA GLU A 107 -10.31 24.25 2.87
C GLU A 107 -11.22 24.46 4.09
N ALA A 108 -12.50 24.06 3.99
CA ALA A 108 -13.45 24.17 5.08
C ALA A 108 -13.03 23.35 6.32
N ILE A 109 -12.56 22.11 6.11
CA ILE A 109 -12.04 21.25 7.17
C ILE A 109 -10.76 21.83 7.80
N VAL A 110 -9.85 22.36 6.98
CA VAL A 110 -8.61 22.99 7.46
C VAL A 110 -8.90 24.20 8.33
N LYS A 111 -9.85 25.05 7.92
CA LYS A 111 -10.29 26.22 8.70
C LYS A 111 -10.93 25.82 10.03
N GLU A 112 -11.87 24.87 10.01
CA GLU A 112 -12.52 24.41 11.25
C GLU A 112 -11.49 23.78 12.21
N PHE A 113 -10.54 22.98 11.69
CA PHE A 113 -9.49 22.38 12.50
C PHE A 113 -8.55 23.42 13.08
N PHE A 114 -8.11 24.39 12.26
CA PHE A 114 -7.29 25.51 12.72
C PHE A 114 -7.95 26.26 13.87
N ASP A 115 -9.25 26.57 13.76
CA ASP A 115 -9.98 27.27 14.80
C ASP A 115 -9.97 26.50 16.13
N ARG A 116 -10.12 25.17 16.11
CA ARG A 116 -10.03 24.35 17.34
C ARG A 116 -8.65 24.44 17.99
N VAL A 117 -7.60 24.30 17.20
CA VAL A 117 -6.21 24.38 17.68
C VAL A 117 -5.90 25.81 18.21
N TRP A 118 -6.43 26.83 17.53
CA TRP A 118 -6.31 28.22 17.94
C TRP A 118 -7.00 28.48 19.29
N GLN A 119 -8.24 28.02 19.45
CA GLN A 119 -9.00 28.16 20.71
C GLN A 119 -8.39 27.35 21.86
N ALA A 120 -7.67 26.27 21.58
CA ALA A 120 -6.89 25.53 22.57
C ALA A 120 -5.66 26.31 23.10
N GLY A 121 -5.32 27.44 22.47
CA GLY A 121 -4.18 28.29 22.84
C GLY A 121 -2.83 27.74 22.38
N ASP A 122 -2.84 26.80 21.43
CA ASP A 122 -1.66 26.06 20.98
C ASP A 122 -1.00 26.63 19.74
N ILE A 123 -1.52 27.74 19.22
CA ILE A 123 -0.91 28.53 18.17
C ILE A 123 -0.51 29.89 18.74
N TYR A 124 0.72 30.32 18.46
CA TYR A 124 1.21 31.63 18.84
C TYR A 124 2.10 32.22 17.76
N GLN A 125 2.23 33.53 17.72
CA GLN A 125 3.15 34.20 16.82
C GLN A 125 4.55 34.22 17.42
N GLY A 126 5.53 33.79 16.66
CA GLY A 126 6.95 33.77 17.01
C GLY A 126 7.81 34.32 15.89
N GLN A 127 9.11 34.42 16.15
CA GLN A 127 10.10 34.82 15.15
C GLN A 127 11.00 33.63 14.86
N GLN A 128 11.11 33.25 13.59
CA GLN A 128 12.00 32.20 13.12
C GLN A 128 13.18 32.82 12.39
N LYS A 129 14.39 32.59 12.91
CA LYS A 129 15.63 33.03 12.27
C LYS A 129 16.48 31.82 11.97
N GLY A 130 16.97 31.74 10.74
CA GLY A 130 17.93 30.72 10.39
C GLY A 130 18.09 30.52 8.89
N TRP A 131 18.97 29.59 8.57
CA TRP A 131 19.24 29.16 7.21
C TRP A 131 18.15 28.21 6.73
N TYR A 132 17.53 28.47 5.59
CA TYR A 132 16.43 27.68 5.04
C TYR A 132 16.84 27.03 3.73
N CYS A 133 16.75 25.69 3.67
CA CYS A 133 16.93 24.98 2.40
C CYS A 133 15.59 24.81 1.72
N VAL A 134 15.36 25.54 0.63
CA VAL A 134 14.09 25.44 -0.11
C VAL A 134 13.85 24.05 -0.69
N SER A 135 14.91 23.32 -1.07
CA SER A 135 14.74 21.96 -1.60
C SER A 135 14.41 20.92 -0.52
N CYS A 136 14.74 21.17 0.74
CA CYS A 136 14.30 20.35 1.87
C CYS A 136 12.97 20.83 2.47
N GLU A 137 12.54 22.05 2.14
CA GLU A 137 11.50 22.80 2.86
C GLU A 137 11.71 22.85 4.39
N GLU A 138 12.98 23.00 4.79
CA GLU A 138 13.39 22.86 6.18
C GLU A 138 14.47 23.88 6.55
N PHE A 139 14.39 24.40 7.78
CA PHE A 139 15.48 25.15 8.39
C PHE A 139 16.65 24.23 8.71
N LYS A 140 17.86 24.70 8.47
CA LYS A 140 19.12 24.01 8.71
C LYS A 140 19.88 24.75 9.78
N GLU A 141 20.44 24.01 10.72
CA GLU A 141 21.37 24.59 11.69
C GLU A 141 22.66 24.98 10.97
N GLU A 142 23.26 26.10 11.34
CA GLU A 142 24.48 26.60 10.68
C GLU A 142 25.62 25.57 10.72
N ARG A 143 25.72 24.80 11.81
CA ARG A 143 26.70 23.71 11.99
C ARG A 143 26.51 22.53 11.03
N GLU A 144 25.33 22.39 10.43
CA GLU A 144 25.00 21.31 9.49
C GLU A 144 25.29 21.69 8.04
N LEU A 145 25.57 22.97 7.78
CA LEU A 145 25.83 23.47 6.45
C LEU A 145 27.24 23.10 5.98
N LEU A 146 27.35 22.78 4.70
CA LEU A 146 28.62 22.68 4.01
C LEU A 146 29.17 24.08 3.71
N GLU A 147 30.45 24.13 3.32
CA GLU A 147 31.12 25.37 2.93
C GLU A 147 30.32 26.14 1.86
N GLY A 148 30.23 27.46 2.04
CA GLY A 148 29.42 28.34 1.19
C GLY A 148 27.92 28.33 1.50
N ASN A 149 27.53 28.02 2.75
CA ASN A 149 26.14 27.94 3.19
C ASN A 149 25.32 26.99 2.31
N ARG A 150 25.80 25.77 2.12
CA ARG A 150 25.15 24.78 1.26
C ARG A 150 24.50 23.67 2.08
N CYS A 151 23.36 23.20 1.61
CA CYS A 151 22.63 22.12 2.27
C CYS A 151 23.45 20.81 2.21
N PRO A 152 23.58 20.04 3.30
CA PRO A 152 24.32 18.77 3.30
C PRO A 152 23.64 17.69 2.43
N ILE A 153 22.33 17.82 2.18
CA ILE A 153 21.56 16.92 1.33
C ILE A 153 21.57 17.40 -0.13
N HIS A 154 21.47 18.72 -0.33
CA HIS A 154 21.47 19.36 -1.65
C HIS A 154 22.77 20.16 -1.80
N THR A 155 23.90 19.45 -1.92
CA THR A 155 25.27 20.01 -1.85
C THR A 155 25.58 21.09 -2.89
N ASN A 156 24.76 21.18 -3.94
CA ASN A 156 24.91 22.15 -5.03
C ASN A 156 23.96 23.36 -4.89
N LYS A 157 23.20 23.46 -3.79
CA LYS A 157 22.24 24.54 -3.56
C LYS A 157 22.58 25.28 -2.26
N GLU A 158 22.64 26.60 -2.38
CA GLU A 158 22.77 27.51 -1.24
C GLU A 158 21.46 27.56 -0.44
N VAL A 159 21.60 27.68 0.88
CA VAL A 159 20.50 27.95 1.80
C VAL A 159 20.25 29.45 1.89
N GLU A 160 18.99 29.84 2.11
CA GLU A 160 18.58 31.24 2.20
C GLU A 160 18.53 31.64 3.69
N TRP A 161 19.18 32.74 4.12
CA TRP A 161 18.94 33.26 5.46
C TRP A 161 17.54 33.87 5.51
N ARG A 162 16.74 33.45 6.49
CA ARG A 162 15.38 33.95 6.69
C ARG A 162 15.22 34.47 8.12
N ASP A 163 14.59 35.63 8.23
CA ASP A 163 14.12 36.22 9.48
C ASP A 163 12.64 36.53 9.28
N GLU A 164 11.81 35.56 9.66
CA GLU A 164 10.39 35.57 9.37
C GLU A 164 9.60 35.53 10.66
N GLN A 165 8.64 36.44 10.80
CA GLN A 165 7.58 36.25 11.77
C GLN A 165 6.70 35.11 11.26
N ASN A 166 6.39 34.14 12.10
CA ASN A 166 5.61 32.95 11.74
C ASN A 166 4.68 32.57 12.89
N TYR A 167 3.61 31.86 12.59
CA TYR A 167 2.80 31.17 13.59
C TYR A 167 3.42 29.81 13.89
N PHE A 168 3.50 29.48 15.18
CA PHE A 168 4.06 28.26 15.70
C PHE A 168 3.00 27.43 16.41
N PHE A 169 3.07 26.12 16.27
CA PHE A 169 2.33 25.16 17.08
C PHE A 169 3.16 24.72 18.29
N ARG A 170 2.51 24.65 19.46
CA ARG A 170 3.10 24.26 20.75
C ARG A 170 3.36 22.76 20.87
N LEU A 171 4.16 22.18 19.98
CA LEU A 171 4.46 20.74 20.00
C LEU A 171 5.11 20.29 21.31
N SER A 172 5.95 21.14 21.91
CA SER A 172 6.60 20.85 23.20
C SER A 172 5.61 20.52 24.32
N LYS A 173 4.40 21.10 24.29
CA LYS A 173 3.31 20.85 25.26
C LYS A 173 2.80 19.40 25.24
N TYR A 174 2.99 18.68 24.13
CA TYR A 174 2.47 17.32 23.90
C TYR A 174 3.48 16.21 24.17
N GLN A 175 4.66 16.56 24.68
CA GLN A 175 5.73 15.61 25.01
C GLN A 175 5.25 14.40 25.80
N THR A 176 4.60 14.64 26.96
CA THR A 176 4.18 13.59 27.88
C THR A 176 3.05 12.74 27.29
N GLN A 177 2.07 13.37 26.65
CA GLN A 177 0.91 12.70 26.06
C GLN A 177 1.33 11.76 24.92
N LEU A 178 2.32 12.17 24.12
CA LEU A 178 2.88 11.31 23.08
C LEU A 178 3.66 10.13 23.68
N GLN A 179 4.48 10.36 24.72
CA GLN A 179 5.17 9.28 25.43
C GLN A 179 4.20 8.27 26.02
N GLU A 180 3.10 8.73 26.64
CA GLU A 180 2.03 7.88 27.17
C GLU A 180 1.31 7.10 26.08
N LEU A 181 1.03 7.72 24.92
CA LEU A 181 0.46 7.05 23.75
C LEU A 181 1.34 5.86 23.35
N TYR A 182 2.64 6.07 23.15
CA TYR A 182 3.53 4.99 22.68
C TYR A 182 3.78 3.90 23.73
N ALA A 183 3.64 4.23 25.02
CA ALA A 183 3.74 3.26 26.10
C ALA A 183 2.46 2.41 26.23
N SER A 184 1.29 3.03 26.10
CA SER A 184 -0.01 2.36 26.23
C SER A 184 -0.44 1.63 24.95
N GLN A 185 0.03 2.07 23.78
CA GLN A 185 -0.27 1.49 22.47
C GLN A 185 1.04 1.13 21.75
N PRO A 186 1.67 0.00 22.09
CA PRO A 186 2.96 -0.39 21.51
C PRO A 186 2.88 -0.56 19.98
N ASP A 187 1.70 -0.88 19.43
CA ASP A 187 1.47 -1.09 18.00
C ASP A 187 1.05 0.16 17.23
N PHE A 188 0.97 1.33 17.88
CA PHE A 188 0.64 2.60 17.21
C PHE A 188 1.65 2.93 16.10
N ILE A 189 2.92 2.53 16.26
CA ILE A 189 3.97 2.70 15.25
C ILE A 189 4.57 1.35 14.91
N GLN A 190 4.55 0.99 13.64
CA GLN A 190 5.18 -0.22 13.12
C GLN A 190 6.08 0.10 11.90
N PRO A 191 7.08 -0.73 11.59
CA PRO A 191 7.61 -1.81 12.41
C PRO A 191 8.31 -1.29 13.69
N ALA A 192 8.67 -2.19 14.61
CA ALA A 192 9.35 -1.85 15.87
C ALA A 192 10.62 -0.98 15.71
N SER A 193 11.36 -1.12 14.61
CA SER A 193 12.51 -0.26 14.32
C SER A 193 12.12 1.22 14.15
N ARG A 194 11.04 1.49 13.42
CA ARG A 194 10.47 2.83 13.24
C ARG A 194 9.91 3.40 14.53
N ARG A 195 9.26 2.57 15.34
CA ARG A 195 8.82 2.96 16.70
C ARG A 195 9.99 3.45 17.54
N ASN A 196 11.09 2.71 17.55
CA ASN A 196 12.27 3.07 18.33
C ASN A 196 12.91 4.39 17.83
N GLU A 197 12.94 4.63 16.52
CA GLU A 197 13.41 5.90 15.94
C GLU A 197 12.55 7.09 16.41
N VAL A 198 11.22 6.94 16.42
CA VAL A 198 10.29 7.99 16.90
C VAL A 198 10.43 8.21 18.40
N LEU A 199 10.52 7.13 19.20
CA LEU A 199 10.74 7.24 20.64
C LEU A 199 12.04 7.96 20.97
N ASN A 200 13.13 7.64 20.28
CA ASN A 200 14.41 8.30 20.47
C ASN A 200 14.33 9.79 20.14
N PHE A 201 13.62 10.16 19.06
CA PHE A 201 13.40 11.56 18.71
C PHE A 201 12.58 12.30 19.78
N VAL A 202 11.46 11.72 20.20
CA VAL A 202 10.59 12.34 21.22
C VAL A 202 11.34 12.49 22.55
N ASN A 203 12.12 11.48 22.97
CA ASN A 203 12.88 11.52 24.22
C ASN A 203 14.01 12.56 24.25
N GLN A 204 14.41 13.14 23.11
CA GLN A 204 15.35 14.26 23.07
C GLN A 204 14.71 15.60 23.47
N GLY A 205 13.39 15.66 23.55
CA GLY A 205 12.62 16.86 23.86
C GLY A 205 12.09 17.53 22.59
N LEU A 206 10.76 17.63 22.50
CA LEU A 206 10.08 18.25 21.37
C LEU A 206 10.19 19.78 21.41
N GLN A 207 10.42 20.36 20.24
CA GLN A 207 10.43 21.81 20.01
C GLN A 207 9.18 22.22 19.25
N ASP A 208 8.70 23.43 19.52
CA ASP A 208 7.60 24.04 18.78
C ASP A 208 8.01 24.26 17.32
N PHE A 209 7.07 24.11 16.39
CA PHE A 209 7.35 24.19 14.96
C PHE A 209 6.45 25.20 14.25
N SER A 210 6.98 25.82 13.21
CA SER A 210 6.27 26.82 12.41
C SER A 210 5.20 26.18 11.53
N ILE A 211 3.95 26.61 11.71
CA ILE A 211 2.77 26.22 10.94
C ILE A 211 2.34 27.28 9.92
N SER A 212 3.14 28.32 9.71
CA SER A 212 2.90 29.29 8.64
C SER A 212 4.15 29.63 7.86
N ARG A 213 3.99 30.25 6.70
CA ARG A 213 5.05 30.89 5.92
C ARG A 213 4.58 32.26 5.46
N VAL A 214 5.53 33.18 5.34
CA VAL A 214 5.35 34.45 4.63
C VAL A 214 5.88 34.31 3.20
N ASN A 215 5.38 35.14 2.26
CA ASN A 215 5.80 35.14 0.84
C ASN A 215 5.56 33.80 0.10
N LEU A 216 4.44 33.14 0.42
CA LEU A 216 3.97 31.94 -0.26
C LEU A 216 2.51 32.16 -0.60
N ASP A 217 2.16 32.28 -1.88
CA ASP A 217 0.78 32.53 -2.28
C ASP A 217 0.01 31.22 -2.52
N TRP A 218 0.72 30.13 -2.82
CA TRP A 218 0.12 28.83 -3.15
C TRP A 218 -0.12 27.96 -1.90
N GLY A 219 -1.24 28.21 -1.24
CA GLY A 219 -1.76 27.46 -0.08
C GLY A 219 -2.89 28.20 0.61
N PHE A 220 -3.37 27.67 1.74
CA PHE A 220 -4.44 28.34 2.48
C PHE A 220 -3.93 29.49 3.35
N PRO A 221 -4.57 30.67 3.34
CA PRO A 221 -4.21 31.74 4.26
C PRO A 221 -4.51 31.34 5.71
N VAL A 222 -3.69 31.80 6.66
CA VAL A 222 -3.96 31.66 8.09
C VAL A 222 -5.24 32.44 8.41
N PRO A 223 -6.29 31.83 9.00
CA PRO A 223 -7.60 32.47 9.16
C PRO A 223 -7.58 33.81 9.92
N VAL A 224 -6.66 33.95 10.88
CA VAL A 224 -6.51 35.17 11.71
C VAL A 224 -5.51 36.19 11.15
N ASP A 225 -4.71 35.81 10.15
CA ASP A 225 -3.74 36.70 9.48
C ASP A 225 -3.51 36.26 8.02
N PRO A 226 -4.29 36.79 7.06
CA PRO A 226 -4.21 36.40 5.65
C PRO A 226 -2.88 36.74 4.94
N LYS A 227 -1.95 37.45 5.60
CA LYS A 227 -0.60 37.67 5.05
C LYS A 227 0.30 36.44 5.17
N HIS A 228 -0.12 35.49 5.99
CA HIS A 228 0.57 34.23 6.20
C HIS A 228 -0.21 33.11 5.51
N THR A 229 0.53 32.14 4.99
CA THR A 229 -0.02 30.92 4.41
C THR A 229 0.30 29.75 5.33
N LEU A 230 -0.68 28.88 5.57
CA LEU A 230 -0.51 27.68 6.37
C LEU A 230 0.59 26.80 5.78
N TYR A 231 1.40 26.25 6.67
CA TYR A 231 2.42 25.30 6.30
C TYR A 231 1.78 24.04 5.73
N VAL A 232 2.31 23.54 4.62
CA VAL A 232 1.75 22.42 3.87
C VAL A 232 1.45 21.19 4.73
N TRP A 233 2.31 20.84 5.70
CA TRP A 233 2.04 19.68 6.57
C TRP A 233 0.93 19.91 7.60
N PHE A 234 0.54 21.16 7.87
CA PHE A 234 -0.67 21.45 8.66
C PHE A 234 -1.93 21.13 7.84
N ASP A 235 -1.93 21.43 6.52
CA ASP A 235 -3.07 21.12 5.65
C ASP A 235 -3.10 19.66 5.19
N ALA A 236 -1.96 19.11 4.74
CA ALA A 236 -1.95 17.86 3.98
C ALA A 236 -2.42 16.67 4.83
N LEU A 237 -2.08 16.69 6.13
CA LEU A 237 -2.54 15.68 7.08
C LEU A 237 -4.08 15.71 7.27
N LEU A 238 -4.72 16.86 7.09
CA LEU A 238 -6.18 17.00 7.14
C LEU A 238 -6.85 16.54 5.84
N GLY A 239 -6.10 16.31 4.76
CA GLY A 239 -6.61 15.70 3.55
C GLY A 239 -7.14 14.30 3.82
N TYR A 240 -6.54 13.56 4.76
CA TYR A 240 -7.05 12.27 5.23
C TYR A 240 -8.45 12.40 5.85
N VAL A 241 -8.64 13.38 6.73
CA VAL A 241 -9.92 13.64 7.40
C VAL A 241 -10.95 14.08 6.37
N THR A 242 -10.58 14.99 5.47
CA THR A 242 -11.47 15.48 4.40
C THR A 242 -11.96 14.33 3.53
N ALA A 243 -11.06 13.41 3.17
CA ALA A 243 -11.40 12.23 2.38
C ALA A 243 -12.36 11.26 3.09
N LEU A 244 -12.64 11.42 4.39
CA LEU A 244 -13.67 10.63 5.08
C LEU A 244 -15.10 11.14 4.86
N LEU A 245 -15.27 12.37 4.38
CA LEU A 245 -16.58 12.93 4.06
C LEU A 245 -17.29 12.09 2.99
N ASP A 246 -18.57 11.81 3.22
CA ASP A 246 -19.42 11.27 2.17
C ASP A 246 -19.67 12.36 1.10
N PRO A 247 -19.91 11.98 -0.17
CA PRO A 247 -19.96 12.92 -1.29
C PRO A 247 -20.88 14.14 -1.07
N ASP A 248 -22.06 13.93 -0.49
CA ASP A 248 -23.08 14.96 -0.30
C ASP A 248 -23.07 15.60 1.11
N ALA A 249 -22.12 15.21 1.98
CA ALA A 249 -22.04 15.73 3.34
C ALA A 249 -21.45 17.15 3.39
N GLU A 250 -22.01 18.02 4.23
CA GLU A 250 -21.39 19.32 4.53
C GLU A 250 -19.97 19.10 5.10
N PRO A 251 -18.97 19.88 4.66
CA PRO A 251 -17.57 19.67 5.01
C PRO A 251 -17.25 20.18 6.42
N THR A 252 -17.75 19.46 7.42
CA THR A 252 -17.46 19.68 8.85
C THR A 252 -16.66 18.52 9.42
N LEU A 253 -15.85 18.77 10.45
CA LEU A 253 -15.12 17.71 11.15
C LEU A 253 -16.07 16.67 11.74
N ALA A 254 -17.23 17.10 12.25
CA ALA A 254 -18.23 16.19 12.80
C ALA A 254 -18.71 15.18 11.73
N ASN A 255 -19.00 15.64 10.51
CA ASN A 255 -19.42 14.76 9.43
C ASN A 255 -18.28 13.88 8.90
N ALA A 256 -17.07 14.46 8.76
CA ALA A 256 -15.89 13.72 8.31
C ALA A 256 -15.56 12.54 9.25
N LEU A 257 -15.65 12.76 10.56
CA LEU A 257 -15.26 11.78 11.58
C LEU A 257 -16.38 10.80 11.95
N ALA A 258 -17.56 10.88 11.33
CA ALA A 258 -18.76 10.18 11.80
C ALA A 258 -18.75 8.65 11.58
N LYS A 259 -18.07 8.15 10.54
CA LYS A 259 -18.18 6.75 10.10
C LYS A 259 -16.86 5.98 10.11
N TRP A 260 -15.82 6.58 9.54
CA TRP A 260 -14.56 5.90 9.22
C TRP A 260 -13.40 6.29 10.17
N TRP A 261 -13.69 7.12 11.18
CA TRP A 261 -12.71 7.55 12.18
C TRP A 261 -12.92 6.82 13.52
N PRO A 262 -11.86 6.44 14.24
CA PRO A 262 -10.44 6.60 13.88
C PRO A 262 -10.00 5.69 12.72
N MET A 263 -9.17 6.21 11.82
CA MET A 263 -8.59 5.40 10.74
C MET A 263 -7.76 4.24 11.30
N ASN A 264 -7.83 3.08 10.65
CA ASN A 264 -7.16 1.88 11.11
C ASN A 264 -5.66 1.91 10.80
N LEU A 265 -5.26 2.44 9.63
CA LEU A 265 -3.88 2.35 9.18
C LEU A 265 -3.46 3.51 8.28
N HIS A 266 -2.38 4.21 8.65
CA HIS A 266 -1.62 5.07 7.74
C HIS A 266 -0.38 4.33 7.24
N LEU A 267 -0.28 4.10 5.93
CA LEU A 267 0.94 3.59 5.31
C LEU A 267 1.77 4.75 4.78
N ILE A 268 3.01 4.86 5.25
CA ILE A 268 3.88 5.97 4.88
C ILE A 268 5.32 5.52 4.64
N GLY A 269 6.07 6.31 3.87
CA GLY A 269 7.52 6.15 3.75
C GLY A 269 8.23 6.64 5.01
N LYS A 270 9.36 6.03 5.38
CA LYS A 270 10.11 6.40 6.60
C LYS A 270 10.56 7.87 6.66
N ASP A 271 10.68 8.56 5.52
CA ASP A 271 10.97 10.00 5.43
C ASP A 271 9.91 10.86 6.13
N ILE A 272 8.64 10.50 6.00
CA ILE A 272 7.53 11.32 6.50
C ILE A 272 6.93 10.76 7.80
N LEU A 273 7.61 9.80 8.43
CA LEU A 273 7.14 9.12 9.65
C LEU A 273 6.92 10.09 10.80
N ARG A 274 7.81 11.05 11.00
CA ARG A 274 7.65 12.02 12.10
C ARG A 274 6.37 12.83 11.95
N PHE A 275 6.03 13.27 10.73
CA PHE A 275 4.77 13.98 10.43
C PHE A 275 3.56 13.20 10.91
N HIS A 276 3.53 11.88 10.68
CA HIS A 276 2.38 11.04 10.99
C HIS A 276 2.38 10.51 12.43
N ALA A 277 3.55 10.28 13.01
CA ALA A 277 3.70 9.66 14.33
C ALA A 277 3.86 10.67 15.46
N VAL A 278 4.25 11.92 15.19
CA VAL A 278 4.53 12.96 16.21
C VAL A 278 3.68 14.19 16.00
N TYR A 279 3.84 14.86 14.86
CA TYR A 279 3.17 16.14 14.61
C TYR A 279 1.65 15.96 14.47
N TRP A 280 1.22 14.98 13.68
CA TRP A 280 -0.18 14.67 13.47
C TRP A 280 -0.93 14.35 14.77
N PRO A 281 -0.50 13.37 15.60
CA PRO A 281 -1.20 13.07 16.84
C PRO A 281 -1.20 14.25 17.82
N ALA A 282 -0.14 15.06 17.89
CA ALA A 282 -0.15 16.26 18.73
C ALA A 282 -1.18 17.30 18.26
N MET A 283 -1.27 17.54 16.95
CA MET A 283 -2.28 18.45 16.38
C MET A 283 -3.70 17.91 16.62
N LEU A 284 -3.93 16.60 16.46
CA LEU A 284 -5.21 15.95 16.78
C LEU A 284 -5.58 16.11 18.26
N MET A 285 -4.63 15.89 19.17
CA MET A 285 -4.83 16.10 20.62
C MET A 285 -5.21 17.54 20.92
N SER A 286 -4.58 18.52 20.26
CA SER A 286 -4.93 19.95 20.41
C SER A 286 -6.34 20.26 19.91
N ALA A 287 -6.72 19.73 18.75
CA ALA A 287 -8.04 19.91 18.18
C ALA A 287 -9.16 19.11 18.90
N GLY A 288 -8.82 18.31 19.91
CA GLY A 288 -9.76 17.45 20.63
C GLY A 288 -10.31 16.31 19.78
N VAL A 289 -9.53 15.82 18.81
CA VAL A 289 -9.89 14.71 17.91
C VAL A 289 -9.16 13.44 18.35
N SER A 290 -9.88 12.30 18.38
CA SER A 290 -9.26 11.00 18.70
C SER A 290 -8.18 10.62 17.68
N LEU A 291 -7.23 9.78 18.07
CA LEU A 291 -6.07 9.44 17.22
C LEU A 291 -6.36 8.28 16.26
N PRO A 292 -5.65 8.18 15.11
CA PRO A 292 -5.66 6.97 14.30
C PRO A 292 -5.12 5.77 15.09
N GLN A 293 -5.39 4.55 14.63
CA GLN A 293 -5.01 3.32 15.35
C GLN A 293 -3.55 2.93 15.11
N GLN A 294 -3.04 3.09 13.88
CA GLN A 294 -1.68 2.65 13.53
C GLN A 294 -1.06 3.49 12.40
N VAL A 295 0.25 3.72 12.52
CA VAL A 295 1.12 4.27 11.48
C VAL A 295 2.19 3.24 11.14
N PHE A 296 2.29 2.83 9.88
CA PHE A 296 3.33 1.93 9.41
C PHE A 296 4.32 2.64 8.48
N GLY A 297 5.59 2.69 8.88
CA GLY A 297 6.68 3.33 8.12
C GLY A 297 7.53 2.34 7.33
N HIS A 298 7.30 2.22 6.02
CA HIS A 298 8.10 1.34 5.16
C HIS A 298 9.45 1.95 4.74
N GLY A 299 10.38 1.11 4.29
CA GLY A 299 11.69 1.53 3.84
C GLY A 299 11.71 2.07 2.41
N PHE A 300 12.89 2.52 1.99
CA PHE A 300 13.11 3.02 0.63
C PHE A 300 13.50 1.92 -0.34
N LEU A 301 13.27 2.21 -1.61
CA LEU A 301 13.72 1.39 -2.71
C LEU A 301 15.06 1.92 -3.26
N THR A 302 15.98 1.00 -3.53
CA THR A 302 17.22 1.24 -4.28
C THR A 302 17.19 0.48 -5.61
N LYS A 303 18.11 0.81 -6.51
CA LYS A 303 18.33 0.07 -7.76
C LYS A 303 19.80 -0.31 -7.86
N ASP A 304 20.08 -1.60 -8.03
CA ASP A 304 21.43 -2.14 -8.13
C ASP A 304 22.37 -1.69 -6.99
N GLY A 305 21.82 -1.66 -5.76
CA GLY A 305 22.49 -1.23 -4.53
C GLY A 305 22.67 0.28 -4.39
N GLN A 306 22.15 1.08 -5.32
CA GLN A 306 22.31 2.53 -5.33
C GLN A 306 20.99 3.26 -5.07
N LYS A 307 21.07 4.41 -4.39
CA LYS A 307 19.92 5.30 -4.23
C LYS A 307 19.43 5.74 -5.61
N MET A 308 18.13 5.61 -5.86
CA MET A 308 17.52 6.09 -7.10
C MET A 308 17.50 7.62 -7.13
N GLY A 309 17.85 8.21 -8.27
CA GLY A 309 17.78 9.65 -8.47
C GLY A 309 17.94 10.05 -9.92
N LYS A 310 17.19 11.07 -10.36
CA LYS A 310 17.23 11.58 -11.75
C LYS A 310 18.65 11.97 -12.17
N SER A 311 19.44 12.55 -11.26
CA SER A 311 20.83 12.96 -11.51
C SER A 311 21.79 11.79 -11.79
N LEU A 312 21.47 10.58 -11.32
CA LEU A 312 22.26 9.37 -11.56
C LEU A 312 21.76 8.56 -12.77
N GLY A 313 20.63 8.96 -13.38
CA GLY A 313 20.01 8.23 -14.49
C GLY A 313 19.52 6.82 -14.14
N ASN A 314 19.51 6.44 -12.86
CA ASN A 314 19.14 5.11 -12.38
C ASN A 314 17.69 5.04 -11.86
N THR A 315 16.84 5.99 -12.25
CA THR A 315 15.42 5.98 -11.87
C THR A 315 14.69 4.80 -12.49
N LEU A 316 13.76 4.22 -11.73
CA LEU A 316 12.88 3.16 -12.19
C LEU A 316 11.51 3.76 -12.53
N ASN A 317 11.17 3.77 -13.82
CA ASN A 317 9.88 4.26 -14.29
C ASN A 317 8.82 3.17 -14.08
N PRO A 318 7.82 3.37 -13.20
CA PRO A 318 6.81 2.36 -12.94
C PRO A 318 5.86 2.14 -14.12
N ILE A 319 5.67 3.13 -15.01
CA ILE A 319 4.84 2.98 -16.22
C ILE A 319 5.49 1.98 -17.17
N GLU A 320 6.76 2.20 -17.52
CA GLU A 320 7.53 1.31 -18.40
C GLU A 320 7.60 -0.13 -17.87
N LEU A 321 7.75 -0.29 -16.55
CA LEU A 321 7.73 -1.61 -15.91
C LEU A 321 6.40 -2.35 -16.14
N VAL A 322 5.28 -1.65 -15.94
CA VAL A 322 3.94 -2.24 -16.07
C VAL A 322 3.62 -2.52 -17.53
N GLU A 323 3.94 -1.60 -18.44
CA GLU A 323 3.75 -1.81 -19.89
C GLU A 323 4.54 -3.02 -20.40
N ARG A 324 5.76 -3.22 -19.88
CA ARG A 324 6.63 -4.31 -20.30
C ARG A 324 6.27 -5.66 -19.68
N TYR A 325 5.87 -5.68 -18.41
CA TYR A 325 5.75 -6.92 -17.63
C TYR A 325 4.35 -7.23 -17.12
N GLY A 326 3.42 -6.27 -17.19
CA GLY A 326 2.08 -6.37 -16.63
C GLY A 326 2.02 -6.03 -15.14
N SER A 327 0.84 -5.62 -14.69
CA SER A 327 0.60 -5.13 -13.32
C SER A 327 0.85 -6.19 -12.26
N ASP A 328 0.33 -7.40 -12.43
CA ASP A 328 0.48 -8.50 -11.49
C ASP A 328 1.96 -8.88 -11.29
N ALA A 329 2.76 -8.85 -12.35
CA ALA A 329 4.21 -9.12 -12.26
C ALA A 329 4.93 -8.10 -11.38
N VAL A 330 4.64 -6.80 -11.61
CA VAL A 330 5.23 -5.71 -10.84
C VAL A 330 4.81 -5.80 -9.37
N ARG A 331 3.50 -5.95 -9.12
CA ARG A 331 2.95 -6.08 -7.76
C ARG A 331 3.53 -7.26 -7.01
N TYR A 332 3.58 -8.43 -7.67
CA TYR A 332 4.12 -9.65 -7.09
C TYR A 332 5.56 -9.45 -6.64
N TYR A 333 6.45 -9.01 -7.54
CA TYR A 333 7.85 -8.87 -7.20
C TYR A 333 8.07 -7.92 -6.02
N PHE A 334 7.50 -6.72 -6.05
CA PHE A 334 7.74 -5.73 -5.01
C PHE A 334 7.23 -6.18 -3.63
N LEU A 335 6.12 -6.91 -3.58
CA LEU A 335 5.52 -7.36 -2.31
C LEU A 335 6.07 -8.71 -1.84
N LYS A 336 6.57 -9.55 -2.75
CA LYS A 336 7.19 -10.84 -2.44
C LYS A 336 8.65 -10.71 -2.07
N GLU A 337 9.43 -10.00 -2.87
CA GLU A 337 10.89 -9.99 -2.76
C GLU A 337 11.39 -8.99 -1.72
N ILE A 338 10.64 -7.90 -1.49
CA ILE A 338 11.03 -6.86 -0.55
C ILE A 338 10.22 -7.00 0.73
N GLU A 339 10.92 -7.23 1.84
CA GLU A 339 10.30 -7.28 3.17
C GLU A 339 9.74 -5.88 3.53
N PHE A 340 8.42 -5.77 3.58
CA PHE A 340 7.74 -4.51 3.84
C PHE A 340 8.11 -3.98 5.23
N GLY A 341 8.58 -2.72 5.30
CA GLY A 341 9.17 -2.15 6.51
C GLY A 341 10.68 -1.92 6.42
N LYS A 342 11.38 -2.68 5.58
CA LYS A 342 12.82 -2.54 5.33
C LYS A 342 13.10 -1.83 4.02
N ASP A 343 14.34 -1.35 3.87
CA ASP A 343 14.82 -0.89 2.58
C ASP A 343 15.00 -2.10 1.65
N GLY A 344 14.69 -1.94 0.37
CA GLY A 344 14.72 -3.02 -0.61
C GLY A 344 15.41 -2.59 -1.89
N ASP A 345 16.13 -3.51 -2.51
CA ASP A 345 16.80 -3.26 -3.78
C ASP A 345 16.02 -3.85 -4.95
N PHE A 346 15.97 -3.14 -6.07
CA PHE A 346 15.47 -3.64 -7.34
C PHE A 346 16.64 -3.96 -8.27
N ASN A 347 16.64 -5.17 -8.82
CA ASN A 347 17.51 -5.58 -9.91
C ASN A 347 16.67 -6.30 -10.98
N GLU A 348 16.77 -5.88 -12.24
CA GLU A 348 15.89 -6.36 -13.31
C GLU A 348 16.12 -7.85 -13.64
N VAL A 349 17.36 -8.34 -13.54
CA VAL A 349 17.66 -9.77 -13.74
C VAL A 349 17.02 -10.60 -12.64
N ARG A 350 17.14 -10.17 -11.37
CA ARG A 350 16.45 -10.83 -10.24
C ARG A 350 14.94 -10.77 -10.40
N PHE A 351 14.39 -9.63 -10.82
CA PHE A 351 12.98 -9.45 -11.13
C PHE A 351 12.46 -10.49 -12.12
N ILE A 352 13.13 -10.62 -13.27
CA ILE A 352 12.73 -11.59 -14.30
C ILE A 352 12.88 -13.03 -13.80
N ASN A 353 13.96 -13.34 -13.08
CA ASN A 353 14.21 -14.69 -12.57
C ASN A 353 13.16 -15.13 -11.56
N VAL A 354 12.80 -14.25 -10.61
CA VAL A 354 11.75 -14.52 -9.62
C VAL A 354 10.41 -14.76 -10.31
N LEU A 355 9.99 -13.88 -11.23
CA LEU A 355 8.71 -14.04 -11.93
C LEU A 355 8.65 -15.31 -12.78
N ASN A 356 9.74 -15.65 -13.46
CA ASN A 356 9.82 -16.87 -14.23
C ASN A 356 9.77 -18.12 -13.35
N ALA A 357 10.49 -18.14 -12.23
CA ALA A 357 10.46 -19.26 -11.29
C ALA A 357 9.06 -19.43 -10.69
N ASP A 358 8.54 -18.36 -10.11
CA ASP A 358 7.33 -18.38 -9.29
C ASP A 358 6.05 -18.47 -10.13
N LEU A 359 5.86 -17.52 -11.05
CA LEU A 359 4.60 -17.36 -11.78
C LEU A 359 4.56 -18.22 -13.04
N ALA A 360 5.66 -18.28 -13.81
CA ALA A 360 5.68 -19.06 -15.05
C ALA A 360 5.85 -20.57 -14.77
N ASN A 361 6.84 -20.95 -13.98
CA ASN A 361 7.22 -22.35 -13.82
C ASN A 361 6.43 -23.04 -12.69
N ASP A 362 6.44 -22.49 -11.47
CA ASP A 362 5.87 -23.17 -10.31
C ASP A 362 4.34 -23.14 -10.33
N LEU A 363 3.72 -22.00 -10.65
CA LEU A 363 2.26 -21.86 -10.69
C LEU A 363 1.68 -22.11 -12.09
N GLY A 364 2.15 -21.38 -13.10
CA GLY A 364 1.56 -21.40 -14.44
C GLY A 364 1.71 -22.73 -15.17
N ASN A 365 2.92 -23.29 -15.20
CA ASN A 365 3.17 -24.59 -15.83
C ASN A 365 2.51 -25.74 -15.03
N LEU A 366 2.43 -25.65 -13.70
CA LEU A 366 1.69 -26.60 -12.87
C LEU A 366 0.21 -26.67 -13.28
N LEU A 367 -0.48 -25.53 -13.36
CA LEU A 367 -1.88 -25.47 -13.78
C LEU A 367 -2.04 -26.07 -15.18
N ASN A 368 -1.22 -25.62 -16.15
CA ASN A 368 -1.33 -26.03 -17.54
C ASN A 368 -1.12 -27.55 -17.71
N ARG A 369 -0.07 -28.12 -17.08
CA ARG A 369 0.18 -29.57 -17.07
C ARG A 369 -0.98 -30.33 -16.46
N THR A 370 -1.49 -29.87 -15.31
CA THR A 370 -2.56 -30.55 -14.57
C THR A 370 -3.86 -30.56 -15.36
N LEU A 371 -4.30 -29.43 -15.91
CA LEU A 371 -5.51 -29.35 -16.71
C LEU A 371 -5.41 -30.21 -18.00
N ASN A 372 -4.25 -30.26 -18.64
CA ASN A 372 -4.05 -31.15 -19.79
C ASN A 372 -4.11 -32.63 -19.42
N MET A 373 -3.55 -33.02 -18.26
CA MET A 373 -3.70 -34.38 -17.74
C MET A 373 -5.17 -34.70 -17.45
N VAL A 374 -5.91 -33.81 -16.81
CA VAL A 374 -7.34 -34.00 -16.51
C VAL A 374 -8.18 -34.08 -17.79
N LYS A 375 -7.89 -33.24 -18.79
CA LYS A 375 -8.51 -33.33 -20.12
C LYS A 375 -8.31 -34.69 -20.75
N LYS A 376 -7.09 -35.24 -20.67
CA LYS A 376 -6.73 -36.52 -21.28
C LYS A 376 -7.23 -37.73 -20.49
N TYR A 377 -7.16 -37.68 -19.17
CA TYR A 377 -7.35 -38.84 -18.30
C TYR A 377 -8.74 -38.90 -17.67
N CYS A 378 -9.41 -37.75 -17.51
CA CYS A 378 -10.70 -37.61 -16.83
C CYS A 378 -11.75 -36.90 -17.72
N GLY A 379 -11.49 -36.77 -19.03
CA GLY A 379 -12.42 -36.15 -19.97
C GLY A 379 -12.64 -34.65 -19.79
N GLY A 380 -11.78 -33.96 -19.04
CA GLY A 380 -11.86 -32.52 -18.82
C GLY A 380 -12.78 -32.07 -17.68
N ASN A 381 -13.31 -33.01 -16.90
CA ASN A 381 -14.07 -32.70 -15.69
C ASN A 381 -13.17 -32.84 -14.46
N VAL A 382 -13.48 -32.11 -13.39
CA VAL A 382 -12.87 -32.37 -12.09
C VAL A 382 -13.08 -33.85 -11.73
N PRO A 383 -12.05 -34.58 -11.24
CA PRO A 383 -12.22 -35.97 -10.88
C PRO A 383 -13.36 -36.16 -9.87
N SER A 384 -14.28 -37.09 -10.15
CA SER A 384 -15.46 -37.33 -9.29
C SER A 384 -15.09 -38.12 -8.04
N ILE A 385 -14.48 -37.41 -7.10
CA ILE A 385 -14.15 -37.89 -5.77
C ILE A 385 -14.54 -36.84 -4.74
N ALA A 386 -14.97 -37.29 -3.57
CA ALA A 386 -15.23 -36.40 -2.44
C ALA A 386 -13.89 -36.04 -1.76
N HIS A 387 -13.69 -34.78 -1.39
CA HIS A 387 -12.43 -34.28 -0.81
C HIS A 387 -12.08 -34.96 0.52
N GLU A 388 -13.07 -35.51 1.21
CA GLU A 388 -12.96 -36.30 2.43
C GLU A 388 -12.25 -37.64 2.18
N THR A 389 -12.29 -38.15 0.95
CA THR A 389 -11.60 -39.39 0.57
C THR A 389 -10.08 -39.21 0.41
N ILE A 390 -9.60 -37.96 0.35
CA ILE A 390 -8.17 -37.66 0.38
C ILE A 390 -7.68 -37.79 1.82
N PRO A 391 -6.72 -38.70 2.11
CA PRO A 391 -6.20 -38.91 3.45
C PRO A 391 -5.65 -37.62 4.08
N ALA A 392 -5.79 -37.48 5.40
CA ALA A 392 -5.32 -36.29 6.11
C ALA A 392 -3.79 -36.15 6.09
N ASP A 393 -3.06 -37.27 5.95
CA ASP A 393 -1.62 -37.33 5.79
C ASP A 393 -1.16 -37.10 4.33
N ASN A 394 -2.08 -36.88 3.39
CA ASN A 394 -1.72 -36.38 2.07
C ASN A 394 -0.98 -35.04 2.23
N PRO A 395 0.23 -34.88 1.67
CA PRO A 395 1.07 -33.72 1.95
C PRO A 395 0.43 -32.41 1.50
N LEU A 396 -0.32 -32.42 0.39
CA LEU A 396 -0.96 -31.22 -0.13
C LEU A 396 -2.14 -30.79 0.74
N LYS A 397 -2.98 -31.76 1.16
CA LYS A 397 -4.11 -31.49 2.06
C LYS A 397 -3.62 -31.00 3.43
N ALA A 398 -2.57 -31.63 3.99
CA ALA A 398 -1.99 -31.23 5.26
C ALA A 398 -1.48 -29.77 5.26
N ILE A 399 -0.79 -29.36 4.19
CA ILE A 399 -0.37 -27.95 4.02
C ILE A 399 -1.61 -27.05 3.87
N GLY A 400 -2.52 -27.41 2.95
CA GLY A 400 -3.70 -26.61 2.60
C GLY A 400 -4.64 -26.34 3.77
N LEU A 401 -4.82 -27.29 4.69
CA LEU A 401 -5.70 -27.14 5.86
C LEU A 401 -5.28 -25.99 6.80
N SER A 402 -3.98 -25.67 6.88
CA SER A 402 -3.46 -24.58 7.73
C SER A 402 -3.13 -23.30 6.97
N LEU A 403 -3.08 -23.36 5.64
CA LEU A 403 -2.52 -22.29 4.82
C LEU A 403 -3.35 -21.00 4.90
N GLY A 404 -4.68 -21.09 4.89
CA GLY A 404 -5.55 -19.92 4.98
C GLY A 404 -5.32 -19.08 6.23
N GLU A 405 -5.16 -19.71 7.39
CA GLU A 405 -4.88 -19.02 8.66
C GLU A 405 -3.49 -18.40 8.68
N LYS A 406 -2.46 -19.12 8.21
CA LYS A 406 -1.10 -18.59 8.11
C LYS A 406 -1.03 -17.35 7.23
N VAL A 407 -1.67 -17.39 6.06
CA VAL A 407 -1.71 -16.26 5.12
C VAL A 407 -2.50 -15.09 5.70
N LYS A 408 -3.62 -15.36 6.38
CA LYS A 408 -4.38 -14.33 7.10
C LYS A 408 -3.49 -13.60 8.11
N ASN A 409 -2.80 -14.33 8.96
CA ASN A 409 -1.91 -13.75 9.97
C ASN A 409 -0.78 -12.93 9.32
N ALA A 410 -0.19 -13.42 8.23
CA ALA A 410 0.85 -12.71 7.50
C ALA A 410 0.34 -11.38 6.89
N TYR A 411 -0.86 -11.36 6.29
CA TYR A 411 -1.46 -10.14 5.78
C TYR A 411 -1.86 -9.16 6.90
N GLU A 412 -2.39 -9.65 8.03
CA GLU A 412 -2.71 -8.81 9.20
C GLU A 412 -1.46 -8.14 9.80
N MET A 413 -0.29 -8.79 9.70
CA MET A 413 1.01 -8.24 10.11
C MET A 413 1.73 -7.45 9.01
N LEU A 414 1.11 -7.26 7.83
CA LEU A 414 1.71 -6.62 6.65
C LEU A 414 2.96 -7.34 6.11
N ALA A 415 3.12 -8.63 6.42
CA ALA A 415 4.22 -9.49 5.99
C ALA A 415 3.90 -10.14 4.62
N PHE A 416 3.75 -9.32 3.58
CA PHE A 416 3.36 -9.78 2.23
C PHE A 416 4.32 -10.82 1.64
N ASN A 417 5.61 -10.68 1.91
CA ASN A 417 6.65 -11.62 1.49
C ASN A 417 6.43 -13.01 2.10
N GLN A 418 6.05 -13.07 3.37
CA GLN A 418 5.76 -14.31 4.08
C GLN A 418 4.49 -14.95 3.53
N ALA A 419 3.42 -14.16 3.33
CA ALA A 419 2.17 -14.65 2.73
C ALA A 419 2.44 -15.33 1.37
N CYS A 420 3.16 -14.64 0.47
CA CYS A 420 3.51 -15.19 -0.84
C CYS A 420 4.43 -16.42 -0.74
N THR A 421 5.36 -16.46 0.24
CA THR A 421 6.21 -17.64 0.48
C THR A 421 5.39 -18.87 0.87
N GLU A 422 4.51 -18.76 1.85
CA GLU A 422 3.69 -19.88 2.32
C GLU A 422 2.79 -20.43 1.20
N ILE A 423 2.26 -19.54 0.36
CA ILE A 423 1.43 -19.95 -0.79
C ILE A 423 2.26 -20.68 -1.86
N LEU A 424 3.46 -20.18 -2.16
CA LEU A 424 4.34 -20.84 -3.14
C LEU A 424 4.86 -22.20 -2.67
N LEU A 425 5.06 -22.39 -1.36
CA LEU A 425 5.42 -23.70 -0.83
C LEU A 425 4.36 -24.76 -1.18
N LEU A 426 3.07 -24.40 -1.21
CA LEU A 426 2.01 -25.30 -1.67
C LEU A 426 2.12 -25.61 -3.17
N ALA A 427 2.38 -24.61 -4.02
CA ALA A 427 2.57 -24.82 -5.46
C ALA A 427 3.79 -25.69 -5.77
N GLN A 428 4.90 -25.48 -5.06
CA GLN A 428 6.12 -26.30 -5.18
C GLN A 428 5.87 -27.73 -4.70
N ALA A 429 5.16 -27.91 -3.58
CA ALA A 429 4.75 -29.22 -3.10
C ALA A 429 3.87 -29.95 -4.13
N CYS A 430 2.98 -29.24 -4.84
CA CYS A 430 2.17 -29.82 -5.91
C CYS A 430 3.03 -30.33 -7.08
N ASN A 431 4.02 -29.56 -7.54
CA ASN A 431 4.94 -29.99 -8.59
C ASN A 431 5.68 -31.28 -8.19
N LYS A 432 6.26 -31.28 -6.98
CA LYS A 432 6.95 -32.45 -6.42
C LYS A 432 6.01 -33.66 -6.32
N PHE A 433 4.80 -33.46 -5.81
CA PHE A 433 3.80 -34.52 -5.63
C PHE A 433 3.37 -35.13 -6.97
N ILE A 434 3.18 -34.34 -8.03
CA ILE A 434 2.90 -34.87 -9.37
C ILE A 434 4.05 -35.76 -9.85
N ASP A 435 5.29 -35.31 -9.68
CA ASP A 435 6.44 -36.04 -10.19
C ASP A 435 6.66 -37.36 -9.44
N GLU A 436 6.44 -37.38 -8.12
CA GLU A 436 6.52 -38.58 -7.28
C GLU A 436 5.38 -39.58 -7.54
N GLN A 437 4.15 -39.10 -7.69
CA GLN A 437 2.98 -39.96 -7.91
C GLN A 437 2.87 -40.45 -9.36
N ALA A 438 3.59 -39.80 -10.29
CA ALA A 438 3.66 -40.17 -11.69
C ALA A 438 2.28 -40.51 -12.32
N PRO A 439 1.32 -39.55 -12.38
CA PRO A 439 -0.05 -39.80 -12.84
C PRO A 439 -0.13 -40.41 -14.24
N TRP A 440 0.85 -40.12 -15.11
CA TRP A 440 0.96 -40.74 -16.44
C TRP A 440 1.18 -42.26 -16.38
N THR A 441 1.83 -42.77 -15.33
CA THR A 441 2.03 -44.20 -15.08
C THR A 441 0.76 -44.82 -14.51
N LEU A 442 0.13 -44.18 -13.51
CA LEU A 442 -1.15 -44.63 -12.93
C LEU A 442 -2.22 -44.79 -14.02
N TYR A 443 -2.30 -43.83 -14.94
CA TYR A 443 -3.19 -43.90 -16.10
C TYR A 443 -2.92 -45.12 -16.99
N LYS A 444 -1.66 -45.38 -17.34
CA LYS A 444 -1.26 -46.54 -18.16
C LYS A 444 -1.56 -47.88 -17.48
N GLN A 445 -1.47 -47.92 -16.14
CA GLN A 445 -1.77 -49.10 -15.33
C GLN A 445 -3.26 -49.28 -15.02
N GLY A 446 -4.13 -48.36 -15.47
CA GLY A 446 -5.57 -48.43 -15.22
C GLY A 446 -5.97 -48.11 -13.77
N GLN A 447 -5.09 -47.51 -12.96
CA GLN A 447 -5.33 -47.15 -11.56
C GLN A 447 -6.13 -45.85 -11.44
N GLN A 448 -7.36 -45.85 -11.96
CA GLN A 448 -8.18 -44.64 -12.11
C GLN A 448 -8.50 -43.93 -10.79
N GLN A 449 -8.74 -44.68 -9.71
CA GLN A 449 -9.06 -44.08 -8.42
C GLN A 449 -7.88 -43.29 -7.83
N GLN A 450 -6.67 -43.86 -7.86
CA GLN A 450 -5.45 -43.19 -7.36
C GLN A 450 -5.11 -41.99 -8.24
N LEU A 451 -5.24 -42.14 -9.56
CA LEU A 451 -5.06 -41.03 -10.51
C LEU A 451 -6.01 -39.86 -10.21
N ALA A 452 -7.29 -40.14 -9.97
CA ALA A 452 -8.28 -39.14 -9.60
C ALA A 452 -7.91 -38.41 -8.30
N GLN A 453 -7.47 -39.14 -7.28
CA GLN A 453 -7.02 -38.57 -6.00
C GLN A 453 -5.83 -37.62 -6.16
N VAL A 454 -4.85 -38.01 -6.98
CA VAL A 454 -3.66 -37.19 -7.25
C VAL A 454 -4.06 -35.89 -7.96
N LEU A 455 -4.83 -35.99 -9.05
CA LEU A 455 -5.21 -34.83 -9.85
C LEU A 455 -6.12 -33.87 -9.08
N TYR A 456 -7.09 -34.40 -8.32
CA TYR A 456 -7.96 -33.58 -7.47
C TYR A 456 -7.15 -32.81 -6.42
N ALA A 457 -6.24 -33.49 -5.72
CA ALA A 457 -5.46 -32.85 -4.66
C ALA A 457 -4.61 -31.69 -5.18
N VAL A 458 -4.07 -31.83 -6.39
CA VAL A 458 -3.32 -30.75 -7.04
C VAL A 458 -4.24 -29.62 -7.49
N LEU A 459 -5.35 -29.92 -8.17
CA LEU A 459 -6.29 -28.88 -8.63
C LEU A 459 -6.83 -28.05 -7.47
N GLU A 460 -7.23 -28.69 -6.37
CA GLU A 460 -7.72 -28.00 -5.17
C GLU A 460 -6.64 -27.15 -4.50
N SER A 461 -5.38 -27.61 -4.52
CA SER A 461 -4.25 -26.85 -3.97
C SER A 461 -3.91 -25.63 -4.85
N VAL A 462 -3.99 -25.77 -6.17
CA VAL A 462 -3.83 -24.64 -7.11
C VAL A 462 -4.96 -23.62 -6.93
N ARG A 463 -6.21 -24.08 -6.74
CA ARG A 463 -7.35 -23.22 -6.41
C ARG A 463 -7.09 -22.41 -5.14
N LEU A 464 -6.64 -23.08 -4.07
CA LEU A 464 -6.36 -22.42 -2.79
C LEU A 464 -5.22 -21.40 -2.93
N ALA A 465 -4.14 -21.76 -3.63
CA ALA A 465 -3.02 -20.85 -3.88
C ALA A 465 -3.45 -19.60 -4.66
N ALA A 466 -4.22 -19.77 -5.74
CA ALA A 466 -4.75 -18.66 -6.53
C ALA A 466 -5.66 -17.74 -5.70
N TYR A 467 -6.51 -18.31 -4.84
CA TYR A 467 -7.39 -17.52 -3.96
C TYR A 467 -6.59 -16.61 -3.04
N LEU A 468 -5.62 -17.20 -2.34
CA LEU A 468 -4.83 -16.53 -1.31
C LEU A 468 -3.85 -15.51 -1.91
N LEU A 469 -3.42 -15.71 -3.15
CA LEU A 469 -2.62 -14.75 -3.91
C LEU A 469 -3.43 -13.62 -4.55
N SER A 470 -4.76 -13.73 -4.61
CA SER A 470 -5.62 -12.77 -5.32
C SER A 470 -5.51 -11.30 -4.86
N PRO A 471 -5.17 -10.97 -3.60
CA PRO A 471 -4.87 -9.58 -3.24
C PRO A 471 -3.63 -9.03 -3.99
N VAL A 472 -2.62 -9.86 -4.23
CA VAL A 472 -1.33 -9.48 -4.83
C VAL A 472 -1.37 -9.54 -6.35
N ILE A 473 -1.90 -10.63 -6.91
CA ILE A 473 -1.97 -10.91 -8.36
C ILE A 473 -3.42 -11.16 -8.83
N PRO A 474 -4.29 -10.15 -8.76
CA PRO A 474 -5.73 -10.34 -8.99
C PRO A 474 -6.08 -10.82 -10.41
N ASN A 475 -5.32 -10.46 -11.44
CA ASN A 475 -5.60 -10.89 -12.81
C ASN A 475 -5.24 -12.36 -13.01
N ILE A 476 -4.01 -12.75 -12.64
CA ILE A 476 -3.53 -14.14 -12.74
C ILE A 476 -4.40 -15.06 -11.88
N SER A 477 -4.77 -14.65 -10.66
CA SER A 477 -5.67 -15.43 -9.81
C SER A 477 -7.05 -15.62 -10.45
N SER A 478 -7.57 -14.61 -11.16
CA SER A 478 -8.84 -14.71 -11.88
C SER A 478 -8.73 -15.68 -13.05
N ASP A 479 -7.66 -15.59 -13.84
CA ASP A 479 -7.40 -16.49 -14.97
C ASP A 479 -7.28 -17.95 -14.52
N ILE A 480 -6.62 -18.21 -13.38
CA ILE A 480 -6.56 -19.54 -12.77
C ILE A 480 -7.96 -20.00 -12.37
N TYR A 481 -8.71 -19.16 -11.64
CA TYR A 481 -10.06 -19.50 -11.17
C TYR A 481 -11.03 -19.83 -12.31
N GLN A 482 -10.99 -19.05 -13.39
CA GLN A 482 -11.80 -19.27 -14.58
C GLN A 482 -11.42 -20.57 -15.30
N GLN A 483 -10.14 -20.91 -15.39
CA GLN A 483 -9.71 -22.20 -15.94
C GLN A 483 -10.09 -23.38 -15.02
N LEU A 484 -10.24 -23.16 -13.72
CA LEU A 484 -10.82 -24.13 -12.78
C LEU A 484 -12.35 -24.15 -12.80
N GLY A 485 -12.98 -23.34 -13.67
CA GLY A 485 -14.42 -23.32 -13.90
C GLY A 485 -15.20 -22.31 -13.06
N PHE A 486 -14.55 -21.55 -12.18
CA PHE A 486 -15.23 -20.53 -11.38
C PHE A 486 -15.52 -19.28 -12.21
N GLY A 487 -16.73 -18.73 -12.09
CA GLY A 487 -17.10 -17.47 -12.74
C GLY A 487 -16.56 -16.20 -12.06
N ILE A 488 -15.56 -16.32 -11.18
CA ILE A 488 -15.12 -15.23 -10.30
C ILE A 488 -14.03 -14.39 -10.97
N ASN A 489 -14.16 -13.07 -10.87
CA ASN A 489 -13.12 -12.10 -11.20
C ASN A 489 -12.67 -11.35 -9.93
N PHE A 490 -11.43 -11.54 -9.50
CA PHE A 490 -10.89 -10.89 -8.29
C PHE A 490 -10.73 -9.36 -8.39
N ASN A 491 -10.97 -8.78 -9.57
CA ASN A 491 -11.08 -7.34 -9.72
C ASN A 491 -12.49 -6.79 -9.47
N ASP A 492 -13.52 -7.64 -9.45
CA ASP A 492 -14.86 -7.27 -9.00
C ASP A 492 -15.00 -7.56 -7.50
N GLN A 493 -14.72 -6.55 -6.69
CA GLN A 493 -14.65 -6.69 -5.25
C GLN A 493 -16.01 -7.03 -4.61
N LEU A 494 -17.12 -6.57 -5.20
CA LEU A 494 -18.47 -6.83 -4.69
C LEU A 494 -18.92 -8.25 -5.01
N GLU A 495 -18.58 -8.74 -6.21
CA GLU A 495 -18.84 -10.12 -6.59
C GLU A 495 -18.07 -11.09 -5.67
N VAL A 496 -16.77 -10.87 -5.49
CA VAL A 496 -15.89 -11.79 -4.74
C VAL A 496 -16.34 -11.97 -3.29
N ALA A 497 -16.69 -10.89 -2.60
CA ALA A 497 -17.11 -10.96 -1.20
C ALA A 497 -18.35 -11.85 -0.99
N ASN A 498 -19.22 -11.94 -2.00
CA ASN A 498 -20.44 -12.75 -1.96
C ASN A 498 -20.23 -14.16 -2.52
N ALA A 499 -19.53 -14.27 -3.65
CA ALA A 499 -19.36 -15.53 -4.37
C ALA A 499 -18.24 -16.41 -3.79
N ALA A 500 -17.23 -15.80 -3.17
CA ALA A 500 -16.08 -16.49 -2.60
C ALA A 500 -15.65 -15.89 -1.26
N PRO A 501 -16.46 -16.02 -0.20
CA PRO A 501 -16.10 -15.52 1.12
C PRO A 501 -14.86 -16.23 1.67
N PHE A 502 -13.98 -15.48 2.35
CA PHE A 502 -12.73 -16.01 2.89
C PHE A 502 -12.92 -17.22 3.82
N SER A 503 -13.97 -17.22 4.65
CA SER A 503 -14.28 -18.33 5.57
C SER A 503 -14.53 -19.66 4.86
N VAL A 504 -14.80 -19.65 3.55
CA VAL A 504 -14.99 -20.84 2.72
C VAL A 504 -13.77 -21.04 1.81
N HIS A 505 -13.47 -20.06 0.95
CA HIS A 505 -12.49 -20.24 -0.12
C HIS A 505 -11.03 -20.24 0.34
N ALA A 506 -10.73 -19.79 1.56
CA ALA A 506 -9.42 -19.93 2.17
C ALA A 506 -9.17 -21.32 2.80
N THR A 507 -10.14 -22.24 2.72
CA THR A 507 -10.00 -23.62 3.21
C THR A 507 -9.73 -24.58 2.06
N TRP A 508 -9.16 -25.75 2.36
CA TRP A 508 -8.92 -26.81 1.38
C TRP A 508 -10.13 -27.76 1.30
N GLY A 509 -10.57 -28.09 0.09
CA GLY A 509 -11.68 -28.98 -0.21
C GLY A 509 -12.89 -28.32 -0.86
N VAL A 510 -12.74 -27.16 -1.51
CA VAL A 510 -13.87 -26.38 -2.06
C VAL A 510 -14.20 -26.73 -3.52
N LEU A 511 -13.23 -27.22 -4.30
CA LEU A 511 -13.45 -27.59 -5.70
C LEU A 511 -14.48 -28.72 -5.83
N SER A 512 -15.59 -28.43 -6.52
CA SER A 512 -16.66 -29.41 -6.73
C SER A 512 -16.32 -30.39 -7.87
N ASP A 513 -16.73 -31.65 -7.70
CA ASP A 513 -16.71 -32.66 -8.76
C ASP A 513 -17.69 -32.37 -9.92
N LYS A 514 -18.64 -31.45 -9.73
CA LYS A 514 -19.55 -30.95 -10.77
C LYS A 514 -18.97 -29.79 -11.55
N GLN A 515 -17.80 -29.29 -11.16
CA GLN A 515 -17.17 -28.15 -11.82
C GLN A 515 -16.66 -28.57 -13.20
N GLN A 516 -17.09 -27.85 -14.24
CA GLN A 516 -16.54 -28.02 -15.58
C GLN A 516 -15.28 -27.16 -15.71
N LEU A 517 -14.15 -27.79 -16.04
CA LEU A 517 -12.89 -27.07 -16.21
C LEU A 517 -12.87 -26.31 -17.54
N GLY A 518 -12.22 -25.14 -17.52
CA GLY A 518 -11.98 -24.32 -18.69
C GLY A 518 -10.91 -24.91 -19.63
N THR A 519 -10.66 -24.21 -20.73
CA THR A 519 -9.59 -24.60 -21.65
C THR A 519 -8.23 -24.21 -21.07
N PRO A 520 -7.25 -25.15 -21.01
CA PRO A 520 -5.91 -24.84 -20.51
C PRO A 520 -5.25 -23.74 -21.35
N GLN A 521 -4.82 -22.66 -20.71
CA GLN A 521 -4.08 -21.55 -21.32
C GLN A 521 -2.93 -21.10 -20.39
N PRO A 522 -1.76 -20.70 -20.92
CA PRO A 522 -0.72 -20.10 -20.09
C PRO A 522 -1.23 -18.82 -19.40
N ILE A 523 -1.22 -18.82 -18.07
CA ILE A 523 -1.60 -17.65 -17.23
C ILE A 523 -0.49 -16.62 -17.08
N PHE A 524 0.76 -17.03 -17.32
CA PHE A 524 1.92 -16.16 -17.27
C PHE A 524 2.93 -16.61 -18.33
N LYS A 525 3.34 -15.67 -19.18
CA LYS A 525 4.34 -15.95 -20.21
C LYS A 525 5.73 -15.78 -19.62
N ARG A 526 6.61 -16.74 -19.89
CA ARG A 526 8.02 -16.63 -19.51
C ARG A 526 8.61 -15.37 -20.15
N ILE A 527 9.37 -14.62 -19.36
CA ILE A 527 10.02 -13.39 -19.75
C ILE A 527 11.46 -13.72 -20.17
N GLU A 528 11.89 -13.24 -21.33
CA GLU A 528 13.29 -13.32 -21.75
C GLU A 528 14.11 -12.25 -21.05
N LEU A 529 15.32 -12.61 -20.61
CA LEU A 529 16.27 -11.63 -20.10
C LEU A 529 16.61 -10.62 -21.20
N PRO A 530 16.81 -9.33 -20.87
CA PRO A 530 17.33 -8.37 -21.82
C PRO A 530 18.62 -8.93 -22.42
N LYS A 531 18.75 -8.93 -23.75
CA LYS A 531 20.05 -9.22 -24.38
C LYS A 531 21.03 -8.17 -23.85
N ASN A 532 22.13 -8.62 -23.25
CA ASN A 532 23.21 -7.72 -22.86
C ASN A 532 23.60 -6.91 -24.10
N ASN A 533 23.34 -5.61 -24.09
CA ASN A 533 23.90 -4.67 -25.05
C ASN A 533 25.27 -4.22 -24.57
#